data_AF-A0A1I3M709-F1
#
_entry.id   AF-A0A1I3M709-F1
#
_cell.length_a   1.000
_cell.length_b   1.000
_cell.length_c   1.000
_cell.angle_alpha   90.00
_cell.angle_beta   90.00
_cell.angle_gamma   90.00
#
_symmetry.space_group_name_H-M   'P 1'
#
loop_
_entity.id
_entity.type
_entity.pdbx_description
1 polymer ?
#
loop_
_entity_poly.entity_id
_entity_poly.type
_entity_poly.pdbx_seq_one_letter_code
_entity_poly.pdbx_strand_id
1 'polypeptide(L)'
;MLITILTWIGAIIGLLILALFGYIGYRYWYHMGSLPKPVYRDLEHKPIPTEWSKDEVTFTWIGHSTILFHFFGTKIITDPVLGKRLGLRIAGLHFGPTRFTPPALTDEEVGEADLILLSHAHMDHVDLPTLRQLARPSTHVITAANTSPLLQGMPYGSIEEMKPHETKTTKDGVKITAIPVRHWGNRFPWNHDYGYQGYVIEKNGVRILYPGDTAYMSMEHLKQEFGPIDLVFMPIGAYKPDSYQGAHCTPEQAWQMFKQSGGKWLVPIHWNTFVLSQEPVEEPMERLLAAAGEERHLIVMEKQGQTYTLPLEDHK
;
A
#
# COMPACT_ATOMS: atom_id res chain seq x y z
N MET A 1 -23.74 47.21 28.15
CA MET A 1 -24.45 46.53 27.04
C MET A 1 -23.48 45.79 26.12
N LEU A 2 -22.50 46.46 25.49
CA LEU A 2 -21.54 45.82 24.57
C LEU A 2 -20.67 44.71 25.23
N ILE A 3 -20.12 44.96 26.42
CA ILE A 3 -19.31 43.98 27.17
C ILE A 3 -20.12 42.72 27.49
N THR A 4 -21.38 42.88 27.89
CA THR A 4 -22.31 41.79 28.20
C THR A 4 -22.63 40.95 26.96
N ILE A 5 -22.81 41.60 25.80
CA ILE A 5 -23.03 40.91 24.52
C ILE A 5 -21.78 40.10 24.13
N LEU A 6 -20.59 40.68 24.25
CA LEU A 6 -19.33 39.99 23.96
C LEU A 6 -19.08 38.78 24.88
N THR A 7 -19.43 38.87 26.16
CA THR A 7 -19.32 37.73 27.08
C THR A 7 -20.29 36.60 26.73
N TRP A 8 -21.54 36.91 26.34
CA TRP A 8 -22.49 35.91 25.88
C TRP A 8 -22.05 35.25 24.56
N ILE A 9 -21.52 36.03 23.62
CA ILE A 9 -20.94 35.49 22.38
C ILE A 9 -19.78 34.55 22.70
N GLY A 10 -18.86 34.95 23.58
CA GLY A 10 -17.74 34.09 24.01
C GLY A 10 -18.20 32.80 24.68
N ALA A 11 -19.23 32.86 25.54
CA ALA A 11 -19.81 31.68 26.17
C ALA A 11 -20.47 30.74 25.16
N ILE A 12 -21.20 31.28 24.18
CA ILE A 12 -21.82 30.49 23.10
C ILE A 12 -20.74 29.83 22.25
N ILE A 13 -19.70 30.56 21.84
CA ILE A 13 -18.57 30.00 21.09
C ILE A 13 -17.90 28.87 21.89
N GLY A 14 -17.65 29.09 23.18
CA GLY A 14 -17.09 28.06 24.06
C GLY A 14 -17.94 26.80 24.13
N LEU A 15 -19.27 26.95 24.27
CA LEU A 15 -20.21 25.82 24.27
C LEU A 15 -20.24 25.09 22.92
N LEU A 16 -20.22 25.82 21.80
CA LEU A 16 -20.18 25.23 20.46
C LEU A 16 -18.88 24.45 20.22
N ILE A 17 -17.74 24.96 20.68
CA ILE A 17 -16.45 24.28 20.61
C ILE A 17 -16.49 22.99 21.44
N LEU A 18 -16.99 23.04 22.67
CA LEU A 18 -17.14 21.86 23.52
C LEU A 18 -18.10 20.82 22.91
N ALA A 19 -19.22 21.27 22.35
CA ALA A 19 -20.17 20.40 21.65
C ALA A 19 -19.54 19.76 20.41
N LEU A 20 -18.74 20.51 19.64
CA LEU A 20 -18.01 19.99 18.48
C LEU A 20 -16.99 18.94 18.90
N PHE A 21 -16.17 19.20 19.93
CA PHE A 21 -15.21 18.22 20.44
C PHE A 21 -15.91 16.98 21.02
N GLY A 22 -17.02 17.16 21.73
CA GLY A 22 -17.85 16.06 22.21
C GLY A 22 -18.42 15.21 21.07
N TYR A 23 -18.92 15.85 20.02
CA TYR A 23 -19.42 15.16 18.83
C TYR A 23 -18.31 14.42 18.07
N ILE A 24 -17.14 15.04 17.86
CA ILE A 24 -15.97 14.40 17.24
C ILE A 24 -15.54 13.19 18.08
N GLY A 25 -15.46 13.35 19.41
CA GLY A 25 -15.12 12.26 20.33
C GLY A 25 -16.12 11.11 20.28
N TYR A 26 -17.43 11.41 20.27
CA TYR A 26 -18.49 10.42 20.12
C TYR A 26 -18.40 9.68 18.78
N ARG A 27 -18.23 10.42 17.67
CA ARG A 27 -18.08 9.85 16.31
C ARG A 27 -16.86 8.94 16.23
N TYR A 28 -15.73 9.36 16.79
CA TYR A 28 -14.51 8.57 16.87
C TYR A 28 -14.75 7.29 17.69
N TRP A 29 -15.33 7.40 18.88
CA TRP A 29 -15.62 6.26 19.75
C TRP A 29 -16.57 5.25 19.08
N TYR A 30 -17.66 5.73 18.48
CA TYR A 30 -18.60 4.89 17.74
C TYR A 30 -17.93 4.18 16.56
N HIS A 31 -17.14 4.91 15.76
CA HIS A 31 -16.40 4.34 14.64
C HIS A 31 -15.43 3.27 15.11
N MET A 32 -14.56 3.56 16.08
CA MET A 32 -13.62 2.59 16.65
C MET A 32 -14.32 1.39 17.30
N GLY A 33 -15.52 1.58 17.84
CA GLY A 33 -16.37 0.51 18.38
C GLY A 33 -16.92 -0.43 17.31
N SER A 34 -17.10 0.06 16.07
CA SER A 34 -17.58 -0.73 14.92
C SER A 34 -16.49 -1.51 14.20
N LEU A 35 -15.21 -1.22 14.49
CA LEU A 35 -14.09 -1.90 13.84
C LEU A 35 -13.84 -3.28 14.47
N PRO A 36 -13.39 -4.26 13.66
CA PRO A 36 -12.86 -5.53 14.16
C PRO A 36 -11.77 -5.35 15.22
N LYS A 37 -11.70 -6.29 16.15
CA LYS A 37 -10.69 -6.33 17.23
C LYS A 37 -9.94 -7.67 17.18
N PRO A 38 -9.12 -7.90 16.14
CA PRO A 38 -8.40 -9.15 16.01
C PRO A 38 -7.39 -9.31 17.15
N VAL A 39 -7.12 -10.57 17.50
CA VAL A 39 -5.97 -10.91 18.35
C VAL A 39 -4.70 -10.69 17.53
N TYR A 40 -3.63 -10.29 18.21
CA TYR A 40 -2.31 -10.22 17.59
C TYR A 40 -1.89 -11.58 17.03
N ARG A 41 -1.28 -11.60 15.86
CA ARG A 41 -0.82 -12.80 15.14
C ARG A 41 0.69 -12.77 15.01
N ASP A 42 1.31 -13.88 15.37
CA ASP A 42 2.71 -14.10 15.06
C ASP A 42 2.88 -14.50 13.59
N LEU A 43 4.07 -14.23 13.05
CA LEU A 43 4.40 -14.66 11.69
C LEU A 43 4.70 -16.16 11.69
N GLU A 44 4.13 -16.85 10.70
CA GLU A 44 4.45 -18.26 10.45
C GLU A 44 5.70 -18.43 9.58
N HIS A 45 6.09 -17.38 8.85
CA HIS A 45 7.18 -17.42 7.89
C HIS A 45 8.12 -16.23 8.08
N LYS A 46 9.42 -16.50 7.94
CA LYS A 46 10.48 -15.49 7.99
C LYS A 46 11.32 -15.55 6.72
N PRO A 47 11.23 -14.55 5.83
CA PRO A 47 12.04 -14.52 4.61
C PRO A 47 13.51 -14.19 4.92
N ILE A 48 14.43 -14.66 4.07
CA ILE A 48 15.88 -14.41 4.19
C ILE A 48 16.38 -13.80 2.86
N PRO A 49 16.18 -12.49 2.62
CA PRO A 49 16.49 -11.87 1.33
C PRO A 49 17.95 -11.97 0.89
N THR A 50 18.88 -12.15 1.83
CA THR A 50 20.31 -12.28 1.54
C THR A 50 20.67 -13.58 0.82
N GLU A 51 19.79 -14.58 0.84
CA GLU A 51 20.00 -15.89 0.18
C GLU A 51 19.39 -15.94 -1.23
N TRP A 52 18.66 -14.92 -1.65
CA TRP A 52 17.95 -14.93 -2.93
C TRP A 52 18.91 -14.75 -4.11
N SER A 53 18.67 -15.54 -5.17
CA SER A 53 19.39 -15.42 -6.43
C SER A 53 19.24 -14.01 -7.02
N LYS A 54 20.32 -13.53 -7.66
CA LYS A 54 20.31 -12.26 -8.40
C LYS A 54 19.80 -12.43 -9.83
N ASP A 55 19.69 -13.65 -10.33
CA ASP A 55 19.29 -13.93 -11.72
C ASP A 55 17.81 -14.28 -11.86
N GLU A 56 17.08 -14.30 -10.74
CA GLU A 56 15.67 -14.67 -10.67
C GLU A 56 14.79 -13.51 -10.21
N VAL A 57 13.48 -13.75 -10.19
CA VAL A 57 12.49 -12.87 -9.56
C VAL A 57 12.01 -13.55 -8.28
N THR A 58 12.50 -13.08 -7.14
CA THR A 58 12.10 -13.60 -5.82
C THR A 58 11.54 -12.49 -4.99
N PHE A 59 10.44 -12.73 -4.29
CA PHE A 59 9.77 -11.71 -3.50
C PHE A 59 9.15 -12.27 -2.23
N THR A 60 8.87 -11.36 -1.29
CA THR A 60 8.13 -11.64 -0.07
C THR A 60 7.15 -10.52 0.23
N TRP A 61 6.00 -10.90 0.79
CA TRP A 61 5.01 -9.97 1.30
C TRP A 61 5.35 -9.66 2.75
N ILE A 62 5.90 -8.47 2.97
CA ILE A 62 6.31 -8.04 4.30
C ILE A 62 5.10 -7.75 5.17
N GLY A 63 4.00 -7.28 4.58
CA GLY A 63 2.75 -6.95 5.26
C GLY A 63 2.10 -5.72 4.63
N HIS A 64 0.78 -5.64 4.72
CA HIS A 64 -0.04 -4.59 4.10
C HIS A 64 0.17 -4.53 2.58
N SER A 65 0.65 -3.41 2.05
CA SER A 65 1.05 -3.27 0.64
C SER A 65 2.57 -3.24 0.45
N THR A 66 3.32 -3.60 1.49
CA THR A 66 4.78 -3.68 1.45
C THR A 66 5.26 -5.01 0.90
N ILE A 67 5.85 -4.98 -0.29
CA ILE A 67 6.50 -6.11 -0.95
C ILE A 67 7.97 -5.78 -1.13
N LEU A 68 8.84 -6.73 -0.78
CA LEU A 68 10.26 -6.69 -1.16
C LEU A 68 10.51 -7.72 -2.24
N PHE A 69 11.12 -7.29 -3.35
CA PHE A 69 11.47 -8.17 -4.46
C PHE A 69 12.89 -7.93 -4.96
N HIS A 70 13.60 -9.03 -5.23
CA HIS A 70 14.78 -9.04 -6.09
C HIS A 70 14.30 -9.28 -7.52
N PHE A 71 14.60 -8.33 -8.40
CA PHE A 71 14.17 -8.34 -9.79
C PHE A 71 15.40 -8.29 -10.70
N PHE A 72 15.95 -9.47 -10.98
CA PHE A 72 17.20 -9.62 -11.75
C PHE A 72 18.32 -8.73 -11.19
N GLY A 73 18.56 -8.87 -9.89
CA GLY A 73 19.66 -8.21 -9.18
C GLY A 73 19.33 -6.80 -8.69
N THR A 74 18.16 -6.24 -9.05
CA THR A 74 17.68 -4.97 -8.50
C THR A 74 16.71 -5.23 -7.36
N LYS A 75 16.99 -4.68 -6.18
CA LYS A 75 16.17 -4.81 -4.97
C LYS A 75 15.18 -3.66 -4.87
N ILE A 76 13.90 -3.99 -4.94
CA ILE A 76 12.80 -3.02 -5.01
C ILE A 76 11.87 -3.26 -3.83
N ILE A 77 11.40 -2.20 -3.18
CA ILE A 77 10.37 -2.24 -2.15
C ILE A 77 9.21 -1.31 -2.49
N THR A 78 7.97 -1.81 -2.37
CA THR A 78 6.75 -1.01 -2.59
C THR A 78 6.19 -0.53 -1.26
N ASP A 79 5.66 0.70 -1.24
CA ASP A 79 4.85 1.26 -0.15
C ASP A 79 5.26 0.80 1.26
N PRO A 80 6.52 1.07 1.68
CA PRO A 80 7.10 0.44 2.86
C PRO A 80 6.50 0.97 4.17
N VAL A 81 5.88 0.06 4.93
CA VAL A 81 5.29 0.33 6.24
C VAL A 81 5.69 -0.74 7.25
N LEU A 82 6.77 -0.47 7.97
CA LEU A 82 7.35 -1.36 8.98
C LEU A 82 6.95 -0.96 10.41
N GLY A 83 6.44 0.25 10.60
CA GLY A 83 6.00 0.77 11.89
C GLY A 83 4.90 -0.05 12.58
N LYS A 84 4.90 -0.05 13.92
CA LYS A 84 3.88 -0.73 14.74
C LYS A 84 2.49 -0.11 14.62
N ARG A 85 2.41 1.19 14.40
CA ARG A 85 1.16 1.96 14.38
C ARG A 85 1.22 2.96 13.24
N LEU A 86 0.12 3.03 12.51
CA LEU A 86 -0.12 4.06 11.50
C LEU A 86 -0.62 5.33 12.19
N GLY A 87 -0.43 6.45 11.52
CA GLY A 87 -1.09 7.70 11.91
C GLY A 87 -0.13 8.78 12.42
N LEU A 88 -0.65 9.62 13.30
CA LEU A 88 0.04 10.83 13.73
C LEU A 88 0.52 10.75 15.16
N ARG A 89 1.74 11.27 15.37
CA ARG A 89 2.25 11.58 16.70
C ARG A 89 1.96 13.04 17.02
N ILE A 90 1.04 13.30 17.94
CA ILE A 90 0.64 14.64 18.39
C ILE A 90 0.82 14.73 19.90
N ALA A 91 1.59 15.71 20.36
CA ALA A 91 1.82 15.97 21.79
C ALA A 91 2.26 14.71 22.59
N GLY A 92 3.11 13.86 21.98
CA GLY A 92 3.62 12.63 22.59
C GLY A 92 2.70 11.41 22.46
N LEU A 93 1.43 11.59 22.07
CA LEU A 93 0.46 10.52 21.82
C LEU A 93 0.49 10.09 20.35
N HIS A 94 0.34 8.79 20.08
CA HIS A 94 0.30 8.25 18.72
C HIS A 94 -1.14 7.81 18.40
N PHE A 95 -1.80 8.49 17.47
CA PHE A 95 -3.19 8.22 17.07
C PHE A 95 -3.23 7.48 15.74
N GLY A 96 -3.93 6.35 15.71
CA GLY A 96 -4.18 5.56 14.51
C GLY A 96 -4.11 4.05 14.76
N PRO A 97 -4.41 3.24 13.74
CA PRO A 97 -4.51 1.79 13.88
C PRO A 97 -3.14 1.17 14.19
N THR A 98 -3.15 0.23 15.12
CA THR A 98 -1.97 -0.58 15.46
C THR A 98 -2.01 -1.85 14.64
N ARG A 99 -0.86 -2.28 14.12
CA ARG A 99 -0.79 -3.55 13.38
C ARG A 99 -1.11 -4.71 14.31
N PHE A 100 -1.89 -5.67 13.83
CA PHE A 100 -2.15 -6.92 14.53
C PHE A 100 -1.27 -8.07 14.01
N THR A 101 -0.60 -7.90 12.88
CA THR A 101 0.46 -8.80 12.38
C THR A 101 1.75 -8.00 12.22
N PRO A 102 2.89 -8.42 12.80
CA PRO A 102 4.17 -7.70 12.70
C PRO A 102 4.72 -7.75 11.27
N PRO A 103 5.59 -6.83 10.84
CA PRO A 103 6.19 -6.92 9.52
C PRO A 103 7.09 -8.16 9.42
N ALA A 104 7.14 -8.80 8.26
CA ALA A 104 7.97 -9.99 8.06
C ALA A 104 9.48 -9.69 8.17
N LEU A 105 9.86 -8.44 7.93
CA LEU A 105 11.23 -7.94 7.97
C LEU A 105 11.28 -6.61 8.73
N THR A 106 12.33 -6.40 9.52
CA THR A 106 12.72 -5.06 10.02
C THR A 106 13.39 -4.26 8.90
N ASP A 107 13.60 -2.96 9.11
CA ASP A 107 14.36 -2.13 8.18
C ASP A 107 15.82 -2.61 8.02
N GLU A 108 16.41 -3.16 9.08
CA GLU A 108 17.75 -3.74 9.01
C GLU A 108 17.78 -5.01 8.17
N GLU A 109 16.76 -5.87 8.29
CA GLU A 109 16.66 -7.11 7.50
C GLU A 109 16.22 -6.84 6.05
N VAL A 110 15.44 -5.78 5.82
CA VAL A 110 15.24 -5.23 4.47
C VAL A 110 16.58 -4.77 3.91
N GLY A 111 17.45 -4.15 4.70
CA GLY A 111 18.76 -3.67 4.25
C GLY A 111 18.64 -2.53 3.22
N GLU A 112 19.67 -2.34 2.40
CA GLU A 112 19.63 -1.31 1.35
C GLU A 112 18.75 -1.78 0.17
N ALA A 113 17.75 -0.98 -0.18
CA ALA A 113 16.98 -1.14 -1.41
C ALA A 113 17.55 -0.22 -2.50
N ASP A 114 17.56 -0.68 -3.74
CA ASP A 114 17.99 0.13 -4.88
C ASP A 114 16.87 1.11 -5.30
N LEU A 115 15.61 0.66 -5.19
CA LEU A 115 14.43 1.41 -5.60
C LEU A 115 13.29 1.27 -4.58
N ILE A 116 12.67 2.40 -4.24
CA ILE A 116 11.40 2.46 -3.51
C ILE A 116 10.32 2.96 -4.48
N LEU A 117 9.19 2.25 -4.55
CA LEU A 117 8.01 2.64 -5.33
C LEU A 117 6.90 3.06 -4.37
N LEU A 118 6.36 4.27 -4.56
CA LEU A 118 5.30 4.84 -3.73
C LEU A 118 4.05 5.15 -4.55
N SER A 119 2.99 4.37 -4.34
CA SER A 119 1.75 4.46 -5.13
C SER A 119 0.96 5.75 -4.87
N HIS A 120 0.80 6.15 -3.61
CA HIS A 120 0.05 7.33 -3.19
C HIS A 120 0.38 7.74 -1.75
N ALA A 121 0.00 8.96 -1.34
CA ALA A 121 0.51 9.59 -0.11
C ALA A 121 -0.22 9.25 1.21
N HIS A 122 -1.13 8.25 1.22
CA HIS A 122 -1.78 7.79 2.45
C HIS A 122 -0.77 7.24 3.46
N MET A 123 -1.12 7.30 4.74
CA MET A 123 -0.17 6.97 5.81
C MET A 123 0.20 5.50 5.86
N ASP A 124 -0.68 4.63 5.35
CA ASP A 124 -0.50 3.20 5.24
C ASP A 124 0.24 2.76 3.97
N HIS A 125 0.63 3.71 3.11
CA HIS A 125 1.50 3.47 1.96
C HIS A 125 2.79 4.30 2.00
N VAL A 126 2.73 5.47 2.64
CA VAL A 126 3.87 6.38 2.89
C VAL A 126 4.03 6.57 4.39
N ASP A 127 4.74 5.63 5.02
CA ASP A 127 5.15 5.71 6.42
C ASP A 127 6.49 6.45 6.54
N LEU A 128 6.44 7.74 6.86
CA LEU A 128 7.63 8.59 6.93
C LEU A 128 8.71 8.08 7.93
N PRO A 129 8.36 7.51 9.11
CA PRO A 129 9.33 6.82 9.95
C PRO A 129 10.07 5.67 9.24
N THR A 130 9.35 4.77 8.57
CA THR A 130 9.96 3.68 7.78
C THR A 130 10.86 4.23 6.68
N LEU A 131 10.37 5.20 5.90
CA LEU A 131 11.13 5.81 4.81
C LEU A 131 12.41 6.49 5.32
N ARG A 132 12.40 7.15 6.48
CA ARG A 132 13.64 7.71 7.06
C ARG A 132 14.66 6.63 7.41
N GLN A 133 14.22 5.47 7.89
CA GLN A 133 15.10 4.35 8.25
C GLN A 133 15.73 3.71 7.01
N LEU A 134 14.97 3.63 5.91
CA LEU A 134 15.43 3.09 4.63
C LEU A 134 16.23 4.09 3.79
N ALA A 135 16.28 5.37 4.16
CA ALA A 135 16.91 6.39 3.33
C ALA A 135 18.43 6.25 3.24
N ARG A 136 18.94 6.02 2.03
CA ARG A 136 20.36 5.93 1.70
C ARG A 136 20.66 6.69 0.40
N PRO A 137 21.89 7.23 0.22
CA PRO A 137 22.30 7.86 -1.04
C PRO A 137 22.29 6.91 -2.25
N SER A 138 22.40 5.60 -2.01
CA SER A 138 22.28 4.54 -3.02
C SER A 138 20.84 4.26 -3.45
N THR A 139 19.85 4.63 -2.63
CA THR A 139 18.44 4.34 -2.86
C THR A 139 17.76 5.43 -3.67
N HIS A 140 17.04 5.02 -4.70
CA HIS A 140 16.21 5.89 -5.53
C HIS A 140 14.73 5.72 -5.18
N VAL A 141 13.94 6.79 -5.30
CA VAL A 141 12.50 6.76 -5.04
C VAL A 141 11.73 7.21 -6.28
N ILE A 142 10.76 6.40 -6.70
CA ILE A 142 9.73 6.81 -7.66
C ILE A 142 8.41 6.92 -6.91
N THR A 143 7.73 8.05 -7.06
CA THR A 143 6.51 8.36 -6.32
C THR A 143 5.47 9.04 -7.20
N ALA A 144 4.22 9.06 -6.77
CA ALA A 144 3.15 9.76 -7.48
C ALA A 144 3.37 11.29 -7.52
N ALA A 145 2.79 11.95 -8.51
CA ALA A 145 2.88 13.40 -8.67
C ALA A 145 2.55 14.19 -7.39
N ASN A 146 3.29 15.28 -7.15
CA ASN A 146 3.17 16.19 -6.01
C ASN A 146 3.50 15.59 -4.63
N THR A 147 3.96 14.33 -4.52
CA THR A 147 4.22 13.68 -3.23
C THR A 147 5.66 13.79 -2.73
N SER A 148 6.62 14.18 -3.59
CA SER A 148 8.03 14.35 -3.22
C SER A 148 8.30 15.32 -2.05
N PRO A 149 7.49 16.38 -1.79
CA PRO A 149 7.70 17.22 -0.60
C PRO A 149 7.64 16.45 0.72
N LEU A 150 6.94 15.32 0.77
CA LEU A 150 6.88 14.46 1.96
C LEU A 150 8.23 13.81 2.30
N LEU A 151 9.09 13.67 1.30
CA LEU A 151 10.39 13.01 1.37
C LEU A 151 11.55 14.02 1.47
N GLN A 152 11.23 15.31 1.50
CA GLN A 152 12.22 16.38 1.52
C GLN A 152 13.16 16.24 2.74
N GLY A 153 14.46 16.35 2.48
CA GLY A 153 15.51 16.23 3.49
C GLY A 153 15.95 14.80 3.82
N MET A 154 15.35 13.78 3.20
CA MET A 154 15.87 12.41 3.27
C MET A 154 17.03 12.25 2.27
N PRO A 155 18.11 11.53 2.63
CA PRO A 155 19.34 11.44 1.83
C PRO A 155 19.23 10.47 0.65
N TYR A 156 18.08 10.38 -0.02
CA TYR A 156 17.90 9.54 -1.21
C TYR A 156 18.73 10.05 -2.38
N GLY A 157 19.22 9.12 -3.21
CA GLY A 157 20.01 9.46 -4.40
C GLY A 157 19.20 10.21 -5.46
N SER A 158 17.93 9.84 -5.63
CA SER A 158 16.93 10.64 -6.36
C SER A 158 15.53 10.42 -5.78
N ILE A 159 14.68 11.44 -5.95
CA ILE A 159 13.24 11.37 -5.70
C ILE A 159 12.57 11.86 -6.97
N GLU A 160 11.88 10.97 -7.66
CA GLU A 160 11.30 11.24 -8.98
C GLU A 160 9.79 11.04 -8.94
N GLU A 161 9.07 12.08 -9.32
CA GLU A 161 7.63 12.01 -9.47
C GLU A 161 7.26 11.46 -10.85
N MET A 162 6.15 10.74 -10.92
CA MET A 162 5.54 10.31 -12.17
C MET A 162 4.04 10.63 -12.18
N LYS A 163 3.50 10.71 -13.39
CA LYS A 163 2.05 10.69 -13.67
C LYS A 163 1.68 9.43 -14.45
N PRO A 164 0.41 9.00 -14.40
CA PRO A 164 -0.06 7.90 -15.25
C PRO A 164 0.37 8.06 -16.72
N HIS A 165 0.75 6.94 -17.33
CA HIS A 165 1.32 6.78 -18.68
C HIS A 165 2.78 7.24 -18.86
N GLU A 166 3.40 7.88 -17.88
CA GLU A 166 4.83 8.15 -17.92
C GLU A 166 5.64 6.87 -17.70
N THR A 167 6.84 6.83 -18.28
CA THR A 167 7.76 5.71 -18.14
C THR A 167 9.15 6.20 -17.77
N LYS A 168 9.80 5.52 -16.83
CA LYS A 168 11.19 5.74 -16.43
C LYS A 168 11.95 4.41 -16.49
N THR A 169 13.25 4.48 -16.77
CA THR A 169 14.12 3.30 -16.76
C THR A 169 15.27 3.55 -15.80
N THR A 170 15.48 2.64 -14.84
CA THR A 170 16.60 2.72 -13.90
C THR A 170 17.92 2.44 -14.62
N LYS A 171 19.05 2.75 -13.97
CA LYS A 171 20.39 2.43 -14.48
C LYS A 171 20.58 0.93 -14.71
N ASP A 172 19.93 0.10 -13.90
CA ASP A 172 20.00 -1.37 -13.97
C ASP A 172 18.97 -1.97 -14.94
N GLY A 173 18.33 -1.15 -15.78
CA GLY A 173 17.45 -1.59 -16.86
C GLY A 173 16.03 -1.97 -16.41
N VAL A 174 15.62 -1.65 -15.18
CA VAL A 174 14.22 -1.81 -14.77
C VAL A 174 13.41 -0.68 -15.39
N LYS A 175 12.43 -1.01 -16.22
CA LYS A 175 11.47 -0.06 -16.77
C LYS A 175 10.23 -0.01 -15.87
N ILE A 176 9.85 1.19 -15.45
CA ILE A 176 8.69 1.47 -14.61
C ILE A 176 7.76 2.36 -15.40
N THR A 177 6.54 1.89 -15.65
CA THR A 177 5.46 2.68 -16.26
C THR A 177 4.40 2.92 -15.20
N ALA A 178 4.07 4.18 -14.94
CA ALA A 178 2.96 4.52 -14.06
C ALA A 178 1.64 4.29 -14.79
N ILE A 179 0.65 3.72 -14.10
CA ILE A 179 -0.67 3.43 -14.68
C ILE A 179 -1.78 4.13 -13.88
N PRO A 180 -2.90 4.50 -14.53
CA PRO A 180 -4.03 5.05 -13.80
C PRO A 180 -4.65 3.98 -12.89
N VAL A 181 -5.04 4.41 -11.70
CA VAL A 181 -5.82 3.62 -10.74
C VAL A 181 -7.00 4.44 -10.24
N ARG A 182 -7.99 3.80 -9.63
CA ARG A 182 -9.15 4.49 -9.08
C ARG A 182 -8.99 4.67 -7.57
N HIS A 183 -8.31 5.76 -7.19
CA HIS A 183 -8.05 6.08 -5.78
C HIS A 183 -7.97 7.60 -5.54
N TRP A 184 -7.40 8.02 -4.41
CA TRP A 184 -7.11 9.41 -4.05
C TRP A 184 -5.79 9.47 -3.25
N GLY A 185 -5.17 10.64 -3.11
CA GLY A 185 -3.82 10.73 -2.51
C GLY A 185 -3.73 11.47 -1.17
N ASN A 186 -4.82 12.01 -0.64
CA ASN A 186 -4.71 13.04 0.41
C ASN A 186 -4.35 12.42 1.78
N ARG A 187 -3.33 12.98 2.45
CA ARG A 187 -2.89 12.49 3.77
C ARG A 187 -3.73 13.05 4.94
N PHE A 188 -4.35 14.20 4.75
CA PHE A 188 -5.15 14.92 5.74
C PHE A 188 -6.43 15.48 5.11
N PRO A 189 -7.49 15.72 5.88
CA PRO A 189 -8.69 16.37 5.36
C PRO A 189 -8.47 17.77 4.75
N TRP A 190 -7.34 18.41 5.07
CA TRP A 190 -7.01 19.79 4.68
C TRP A 190 -5.80 19.90 3.73
N ASN A 191 -5.17 18.79 3.31
CA ASN A 191 -3.99 18.87 2.46
C ASN A 191 -4.29 18.62 0.97
N HIS A 192 -3.32 19.02 0.15
CA HIS A 192 -3.36 19.18 -1.30
C HIS A 192 -3.55 17.87 -2.06
N ASP A 193 -4.04 17.99 -3.30
CA ASP A 193 -4.28 16.91 -4.29
C ASP A 193 -3.00 16.17 -4.67
N TYR A 194 -2.50 15.36 -3.74
CA TYR A 194 -1.43 14.41 -3.98
C TYR A 194 -1.88 13.39 -5.03
N GLY A 195 -0.97 13.06 -5.95
CA GLY A 195 -1.21 12.05 -6.96
C GLY A 195 -1.35 10.65 -6.37
N TYR A 196 -1.90 9.76 -7.18
CA TYR A 196 -2.05 8.34 -6.92
C TYR A 196 -1.93 7.58 -8.25
N GLN A 197 -1.23 6.45 -8.24
CA GLN A 197 -1.01 5.63 -9.44
C GLN A 197 -0.58 4.21 -9.06
N GLY A 198 -0.72 3.30 -10.03
CA GLY A 198 -0.08 2.00 -10.00
C GLY A 198 1.19 1.99 -10.84
N TYR A 199 1.86 0.85 -10.91
CA TYR A 199 3.06 0.62 -11.69
C TYR A 199 2.99 -0.70 -12.46
N VAL A 200 3.46 -0.68 -13.69
CA VAL A 200 3.96 -1.86 -14.40
C VAL A 200 5.49 -1.81 -14.35
N ILE A 201 6.10 -2.87 -13.86
CA ILE A 201 7.55 -2.98 -13.64
C ILE A 201 8.07 -4.09 -14.57
N GLU A 202 9.01 -3.74 -15.45
CA GLU A 202 9.46 -4.62 -16.53
C GLU A 202 10.99 -4.74 -16.56
N LYS A 203 11.50 -5.95 -16.69
CA LYS A 203 12.92 -6.25 -16.94
C LYS A 203 13.05 -7.67 -17.50
N ASN A 204 13.95 -7.86 -18.46
CA ASN A 204 14.22 -9.17 -19.08
C ASN A 204 12.95 -9.91 -19.56
N GLY A 205 11.97 -9.18 -20.08
CA GLY A 205 10.71 -9.74 -20.58
C GLY A 205 9.65 -10.05 -19.51
N VAL A 206 10.03 -10.07 -18.22
CA VAL A 206 9.10 -10.28 -17.10
C VAL A 206 8.39 -8.97 -16.75
N ARG A 207 7.09 -9.08 -16.45
CA ARG A 207 6.24 -7.94 -16.09
C ARG A 207 5.50 -8.16 -14.80
N ILE A 208 5.57 -7.17 -13.92
CA ILE A 208 4.90 -7.13 -12.62
C ILE A 208 3.92 -5.96 -12.60
N LEU A 209 2.67 -6.21 -12.23
CA LEU A 209 1.65 -5.19 -12.00
C LEU A 209 1.50 -4.95 -10.49
N TYR A 210 1.73 -3.71 -10.06
CA TYR A 210 1.51 -3.25 -8.69
C TYR A 210 0.60 -2.02 -8.69
N PRO A 211 -0.71 -2.16 -8.41
CA PRO A 211 -1.66 -1.04 -8.47
C PRO A 211 -1.66 -0.17 -7.20
N GLY A 212 -1.00 -0.59 -6.11
CA GLY A 212 -1.25 -0.02 -4.79
C GLY A 212 -2.72 -0.24 -4.39
N ASP A 213 -3.39 0.82 -3.94
CA ASP A 213 -4.82 0.80 -3.67
C ASP A 213 -5.62 1.26 -4.88
N THR A 214 -6.70 0.53 -5.16
CA THR A 214 -7.64 0.91 -6.22
C THR A 214 -9.02 0.35 -5.97
N ALA A 215 -10.05 1.12 -6.32
CA ALA A 215 -11.38 0.59 -6.56
C ALA A 215 -11.41 -0.19 -7.87
N TYR A 216 -12.53 -0.88 -8.12
CA TYR A 216 -12.75 -1.53 -9.39
C TYR A 216 -12.66 -0.55 -10.56
N MET A 217 -11.84 -0.92 -11.54
CA MET A 217 -11.74 -0.34 -12.86
C MET A 217 -11.36 -1.42 -13.86
N SER A 218 -11.65 -1.22 -15.15
CA SER A 218 -11.28 -2.20 -16.17
C SER A 218 -9.75 -2.25 -16.35
N MET A 219 -9.19 -3.46 -16.28
CA MET A 219 -7.77 -3.73 -16.53
C MET A 219 -7.51 -4.39 -17.90
N GLU A 220 -8.53 -4.49 -18.76
CA GLU A 220 -8.46 -5.21 -20.05
C GLU A 220 -7.44 -4.61 -21.02
N HIS A 221 -7.20 -3.29 -20.92
CA HIS A 221 -6.24 -2.57 -21.75
C HIS A 221 -4.78 -3.00 -21.46
N LEU A 222 -4.47 -3.44 -20.24
CA LEU A 222 -3.09 -3.70 -19.82
C LEU A 222 -2.43 -4.80 -20.66
N LYS A 223 -3.17 -5.84 -21.02
CA LYS A 223 -2.64 -6.91 -21.89
C LYS A 223 -2.27 -6.41 -23.28
N GLN A 224 -3.02 -5.43 -23.80
CA GLN A 224 -2.74 -4.85 -25.12
C GLN A 224 -1.57 -3.87 -25.07
N GLU A 225 -1.46 -3.10 -23.98
CA GLU A 225 -0.41 -2.09 -23.81
C GLU A 225 0.95 -2.69 -23.44
N PHE A 226 0.96 -3.69 -22.55
CA PHE A 226 2.19 -4.25 -21.98
C PHE A 226 2.47 -5.67 -22.49
N GLY A 227 1.47 -6.41 -22.94
CA GLY A 227 1.60 -7.85 -23.22
C GLY A 227 1.30 -8.71 -21.99
N PRO A 228 1.75 -9.98 -21.96
CA PRO A 228 1.53 -10.86 -20.82
C PRO A 228 2.14 -10.31 -19.53
N ILE A 229 1.35 -10.32 -18.44
CA ILE A 229 1.81 -9.93 -17.10
C ILE A 229 2.06 -11.20 -16.29
N ASP A 230 3.27 -11.36 -15.77
CA ASP A 230 3.66 -12.59 -15.07
C ASP A 230 3.19 -12.59 -13.61
N LEU A 231 3.20 -11.43 -12.96
CA LEU A 231 2.82 -11.30 -11.56
C LEU A 231 1.94 -10.07 -11.35
N VAL A 232 0.83 -10.24 -10.64
CA VAL A 232 -0.10 -9.17 -10.31
C VAL A 232 -0.28 -9.12 -8.80
N PHE A 233 -0.07 -7.95 -8.21
CA PHE A 233 -0.50 -7.66 -6.85
C PHE A 233 -1.89 -7.03 -6.89
N MET A 234 -2.81 -7.43 -6.01
CA MET A 234 -4.11 -6.75 -5.88
C MET A 234 -4.49 -6.52 -4.43
N PRO A 235 -4.95 -5.30 -4.07
CA PRO A 235 -5.52 -5.05 -2.75
C PRO A 235 -6.82 -5.85 -2.60
N ILE A 236 -7.02 -6.46 -1.43
CA ILE A 236 -8.26 -7.21 -1.16
C ILE A 236 -8.96 -6.78 0.13
N GLY A 237 -8.44 -5.79 0.87
CA GLY A 237 -9.03 -5.26 2.10
C GLY A 237 -9.62 -3.86 1.94
N ALA A 238 -10.03 -3.26 3.05
CA ALA A 238 -10.51 -1.89 3.15
C ALA A 238 -11.78 -1.56 2.34
N TYR A 239 -12.63 -2.55 2.07
CA TYR A 239 -13.82 -2.37 1.23
C TYR A 239 -15.14 -2.17 2.01
N LYS A 240 -15.13 -2.27 3.35
CA LYS A 240 -16.35 -2.14 4.18
C LYS A 240 -16.31 -0.90 5.09
N PRO A 241 -17.39 -0.10 5.16
CA PRO A 241 -18.69 -0.24 4.48
C PRO A 241 -18.62 0.05 2.98
N ASP A 242 -19.68 -0.29 2.22
CA ASP A 242 -19.74 -0.16 0.75
C ASP A 242 -19.35 1.22 0.21
N SER A 243 -19.47 2.29 1.01
CA SER A 243 -18.99 3.61 0.63
C SER A 243 -17.48 3.68 0.39
N TYR A 244 -16.69 2.72 0.90
CA TYR A 244 -15.25 2.62 0.67
C TYR A 244 -14.95 2.05 -0.72
N GLN A 245 -15.92 1.38 -1.36
CA GLN A 245 -15.73 0.75 -2.67
C GLN A 245 -15.55 1.74 -3.82
N GLY A 246 -15.73 3.04 -3.57
CA GLY A 246 -15.34 4.11 -4.49
C GLY A 246 -13.83 4.27 -4.64
N ALA A 247 -13.04 3.75 -3.68
CA ALA A 247 -11.57 3.84 -3.63
C ALA A 247 -10.86 2.49 -3.38
N HIS A 248 -11.56 1.45 -2.92
CA HIS A 248 -11.01 0.11 -2.66
C HIS A 248 -11.85 -0.99 -3.31
N CYS A 249 -11.24 -1.96 -3.98
CA CYS A 249 -11.98 -3.05 -4.59
C CYS A 249 -12.32 -4.14 -3.56
N THR A 250 -13.42 -4.88 -3.80
CA THR A 250 -13.70 -6.11 -3.04
C THR A 250 -12.78 -7.26 -3.52
N PRO A 251 -12.66 -8.36 -2.76
CA PRO A 251 -11.91 -9.54 -3.20
C PRO A 251 -12.38 -10.11 -4.55
N GLU A 252 -13.69 -10.07 -4.83
CA GLU A 252 -14.25 -10.51 -6.12
C GLU A 252 -13.85 -9.57 -7.26
N GLN A 253 -13.86 -8.25 -7.00
CA GLN A 253 -13.41 -7.25 -7.97
C GLN A 253 -11.89 -7.33 -8.20
N ALA A 254 -11.11 -7.62 -7.16
CA ALA A 254 -9.68 -7.88 -7.26
C ALA A 254 -9.39 -9.08 -8.17
N TRP A 255 -10.11 -10.19 -7.95
CA TRP A 255 -10.05 -11.37 -8.82
C TRP A 255 -10.42 -11.03 -10.27
N GLN A 256 -11.51 -10.28 -10.48
CA GLN A 256 -11.94 -9.87 -11.81
C GLN A 256 -10.87 -9.02 -12.52
N MET A 257 -10.30 -8.03 -11.84
CA MET A 257 -9.24 -7.18 -12.40
C MET A 257 -7.96 -7.98 -12.72
N PHE A 258 -7.59 -8.95 -11.89
CA PHE A 258 -6.50 -9.90 -12.18
C PHE A 258 -6.77 -10.70 -13.47
N LYS A 259 -7.98 -11.22 -13.65
CA LYS A 259 -8.34 -11.95 -14.88
C LYS A 259 -8.31 -11.03 -16.10
N GLN A 260 -8.80 -9.78 -15.97
CA GLN A 260 -8.79 -8.78 -17.04
C GLN A 260 -7.39 -8.35 -17.44
N SER A 261 -6.46 -8.24 -16.49
CA SER A 261 -5.07 -7.87 -16.78
C SER A 261 -4.31 -8.96 -17.55
N GLY A 262 -4.86 -10.18 -17.60
CA GLY A 262 -4.19 -11.34 -18.20
C GLY A 262 -2.99 -11.81 -17.39
N GLY A 263 -3.00 -11.58 -16.07
CA GLY A 263 -1.95 -12.00 -15.14
C GLY A 263 -1.81 -13.52 -15.04
N LYS A 264 -0.57 -14.02 -14.88
CA LYS A 264 -0.31 -15.44 -14.61
C LYS A 264 -0.49 -15.80 -13.13
N TRP A 265 0.11 -15.02 -12.23
CA TRP A 265 0.05 -15.24 -10.78
C TRP A 265 -0.51 -14.02 -10.04
N LEU A 266 -1.31 -14.26 -9.00
CA LEU A 266 -1.93 -13.23 -8.16
C LEU A 266 -1.35 -13.27 -6.75
N VAL A 267 -0.93 -12.12 -6.23
CA VAL A 267 -0.56 -11.94 -4.82
C VAL A 267 -1.52 -10.95 -4.17
N PRO A 268 -2.30 -11.36 -3.15
CA PRO A 268 -3.18 -10.45 -2.44
C PRO A 268 -2.43 -9.57 -1.44
N ILE A 269 -2.72 -8.27 -1.47
CA ILE A 269 -2.12 -7.25 -0.59
C ILE A 269 -3.21 -6.45 0.14
N HIS A 270 -2.80 -5.48 0.98
CA HIS A 270 -3.69 -4.58 1.71
C HIS A 270 -4.64 -5.28 2.71
N TRP A 271 -4.24 -6.45 3.24
CA TRP A 271 -5.03 -7.20 4.22
C TRP A 271 -4.14 -7.78 5.33
N ASN A 272 -4.74 -8.43 6.32
CA ASN A 272 -4.07 -9.16 7.41
C ASN A 272 -3.04 -8.34 8.24
N THR A 273 -3.09 -7.01 8.23
CA THR A 273 -2.04 -6.19 8.88
C THR A 273 -2.59 -5.12 9.81
N PHE A 274 -3.46 -4.25 9.30
CA PHE A 274 -4.12 -3.19 10.05
C PHE A 274 -5.63 -3.32 9.92
N VAL A 275 -6.37 -2.86 10.92
CA VAL A 275 -7.83 -2.71 10.82
C VAL A 275 -8.12 -1.30 10.30
N LEU A 276 -8.40 -1.18 9.00
CA LEU A 276 -8.66 0.09 8.31
C LEU A 276 -10.16 0.34 8.04
N SER A 277 -10.99 -0.66 8.31
CA SER A 277 -12.34 -0.82 7.76
C SER A 277 -13.12 -1.84 8.58
N GLN A 278 -14.39 -2.06 8.22
CA GLN A 278 -15.34 -2.82 9.03
C GLN A 278 -15.44 -4.32 8.71
N GLU A 279 -14.75 -4.83 7.68
CA GLU A 279 -14.78 -6.26 7.37
C GLU A 279 -14.01 -7.08 8.41
N PRO A 280 -14.47 -8.30 8.76
CA PRO A 280 -13.67 -9.24 9.54
C PRO A 280 -12.31 -9.48 8.86
N VAL A 281 -11.23 -9.50 9.63
CA VAL A 281 -9.87 -9.50 9.07
C VAL A 281 -9.48 -10.75 8.27
N GLU A 282 -10.20 -11.86 8.44
CA GLU A 282 -10.02 -13.10 7.64
C GLU A 282 -10.89 -13.12 6.37
N GLU A 283 -11.99 -12.35 6.37
CA GLU A 283 -12.98 -12.34 5.29
C GLU A 283 -12.36 -12.03 3.91
N PRO A 284 -11.38 -11.10 3.75
CA PRO A 284 -10.75 -10.82 2.47
C PRO A 284 -10.23 -12.06 1.73
N MET A 285 -9.41 -12.88 2.39
CA MET A 285 -8.79 -14.04 1.75
C MET A 285 -9.83 -15.14 1.48
N GLU A 286 -10.75 -15.38 2.42
CA GLU A 286 -11.84 -16.35 2.24
C GLU A 286 -12.67 -16.03 0.99
N ARG A 287 -13.02 -14.75 0.81
CA ARG A 287 -13.78 -14.28 -0.36
C ARG A 287 -12.96 -14.31 -1.64
N LEU A 288 -11.66 -13.99 -1.60
CA LEU A 288 -10.79 -14.11 -2.77
C LEU A 288 -10.72 -15.57 -3.25
N LEU A 289 -10.48 -16.51 -2.33
CA LEU A 289 -10.44 -17.93 -2.65
C LEU A 289 -11.79 -18.44 -3.17
N ALA A 290 -12.90 -17.94 -2.61
CA ALA A 290 -14.23 -18.25 -3.12
C ALA A 290 -14.44 -17.73 -4.55
N ALA A 291 -14.01 -16.50 -4.85
CA ALA A 291 -14.08 -15.90 -6.18
C ALA A 291 -13.22 -16.65 -7.21
N ALA A 292 -12.06 -17.16 -6.79
CA ALA A 292 -11.16 -17.92 -7.64
C ALA A 292 -11.66 -19.34 -7.99
N GLY A 293 -12.51 -19.94 -7.16
CA GLY A 293 -13.07 -21.27 -7.42
C GLY A 293 -11.99 -22.33 -7.67
N GLU A 294 -12.01 -22.99 -8.83
CA GLU A 294 -11.03 -24.01 -9.23
C GLU A 294 -9.65 -23.40 -9.60
N GLU A 295 -9.59 -22.09 -9.83
CA GLU A 295 -8.36 -21.37 -10.21
C GLU A 295 -7.57 -20.84 -9.00
N ARG A 296 -7.90 -21.27 -7.78
CA ARG A 296 -7.18 -20.89 -6.54
C ARG A 296 -5.68 -21.10 -6.62
N HIS A 297 -5.23 -22.08 -7.40
CA HIS A 297 -3.82 -22.37 -7.61
C HIS A 297 -3.04 -21.20 -8.25
N LEU A 298 -3.71 -20.21 -8.86
CA LEU A 298 -3.08 -19.00 -9.40
C LEU A 298 -2.77 -17.95 -8.30
N ILE A 299 -3.36 -18.09 -7.13
CA ILE A 299 -3.11 -17.22 -5.97
C ILE A 299 -1.88 -17.77 -5.26
N VAL A 300 -0.85 -16.94 -5.16
CA VAL A 300 0.38 -17.27 -4.44
C VAL A 300 0.51 -16.37 -3.22
N MET A 301 1.18 -16.88 -2.20
CA MET A 301 1.40 -16.20 -0.92
C MET A 301 0.13 -15.83 -0.16
N GLU A 302 -0.51 -16.86 0.42
CA GLU A 302 -1.68 -16.71 1.29
C GLU A 302 -1.33 -16.20 2.69
N LYS A 303 -0.05 -16.28 3.09
CA LYS A 303 0.42 -15.85 4.42
C LYS A 303 1.55 -14.83 4.33
N GLN A 304 1.49 -13.86 5.23
CA GLN A 304 2.52 -12.83 5.35
C GLN A 304 3.88 -13.46 5.69
N GLY A 305 4.95 -12.95 5.08
CA GLY A 305 6.31 -13.46 5.22
C GLY A 305 6.66 -14.66 4.35
N GLN A 306 5.71 -15.22 3.59
CA GLN A 306 6.06 -16.24 2.58
C GLN A 306 7.00 -15.66 1.53
N THR A 307 7.94 -16.48 1.06
CA THR A 307 8.83 -16.15 -0.07
C THR A 307 8.35 -16.93 -1.28
N TYR A 308 8.33 -16.28 -2.44
CA TYR A 308 8.00 -16.91 -3.71
C TYR A 308 9.02 -16.52 -4.77
N THR A 309 9.53 -17.51 -5.49
CA THR A 309 10.37 -17.33 -6.67
C THR A 309 9.51 -17.61 -7.89
N LEU A 310 9.39 -16.60 -8.76
CA LEU A 310 8.60 -16.70 -9.98
C LEU A 310 9.20 -17.78 -10.90
N PRO A 311 8.42 -18.77 -11.37
CA PRO A 311 8.91 -19.72 -12.36
C PRO A 311 9.10 -18.97 -13.68
N LEU A 312 10.35 -18.67 -14.01
CA LEU A 312 10.70 -18.08 -15.30
C LEU A 312 10.57 -19.17 -16.36
N GLU A 313 9.72 -18.95 -17.35
CA GLU A 313 9.73 -19.79 -18.55
C GLU A 313 11.04 -19.50 -19.31
N ASP A 314 11.70 -20.56 -19.81
CA ASP A 314 12.83 -20.41 -20.74
C ASP A 314 12.34 -19.62 -21.97
N HIS A 315 12.49 -18.31 -21.95
CA HIS A 315 12.32 -17.46 -23.12
C HIS A 315 13.51 -17.73 -24.07
N LYS A 316 13.44 -18.86 -24.78
CA LYS A 316 14.28 -19.17 -25.94
C LYS A 316 13.81 -18.40 -27.17
#